data_AF-I0YMI7-F1
#
_entry.id   AF-I0YMI7-F1
#
_cell.length_a   1.000
_cell.length_b   1.000
_cell.length_c   1.000
_cell.angle_alpha   90.00
_cell.angle_beta   90.00
_cell.angle_gamma   90.00
#
_symmetry.space_group_name_H-M   'P 1'
#
loop_
_entity.id
_entity.type
_entity.pdbx_description
1 polymer ?
#
loop_
_entity_poly.entity_id
_entity_poly.type
_entity_poly.pdbx_seq_one_letter_code
_entity_poly.pdbx_strand_id
1 'polypeptide(L)'
;MAEVRQVYRILLRTVRDRISSRNQNSIWHDYIVEEFHRNATEKNPAKVQELLRLAKDYAQLVQGVNYEKELLLSYNIGIDPEERQRSMIERTANLVGLQLPIVPTDAESRGLT
;
A
#
# COMPACT_ATOMS: atom_id res chain seq x y z
N MET A 1 -23.30 19.49 9.42
CA MET A 1 -23.00 18.46 10.44
C MET A 1 -23.04 17.02 9.92
N ALA A 2 -24.03 16.61 9.11
CA ALA A 2 -24.07 15.23 8.58
C ALA A 2 -22.89 14.91 7.64
N GLU A 3 -22.55 15.85 6.76
CA GLU A 3 -21.43 15.72 5.83
C GLU A 3 -20.07 15.53 6.55
N VAL A 4 -19.82 16.31 7.61
CA VAL A 4 -18.60 16.21 8.42
C VAL A 4 -18.41 14.80 8.98
N ARG A 5 -19.47 14.22 9.53
CA ARG A 5 -19.44 12.85 10.08
C ARG A 5 -19.21 11.80 8.99
N GLN A 6 -19.72 12.03 7.79
CA GLN A 6 -19.52 11.12 6.66
C GLN A 6 -18.06 11.17 6.19
N VAL A 7 -17.49 12.36 5.99
CA VAL A 7 -16.08 12.55 5.61
C VAL A 7 -15.16 11.94 6.66
N TYR A 8 -15.42 12.20 7.95
CA TYR A 8 -14.68 11.62 9.07
C TYR A 8 -14.65 10.09 9.01
N ARG A 9 -15.82 9.45 8.84
CA ARG A 9 -15.92 7.98 8.73
C ARG A 9 -15.20 7.43 7.51
N ILE A 10 -15.32 8.10 6.36
CA ILE A 10 -14.66 7.68 5.12
C ILE A 10 -13.14 7.76 5.27
N LEU A 11 -12.63 8.86 5.83
CA LEU A 11 -11.21 9.06 6.04
C LEU A 11 -10.64 8.01 7.01
N LEU A 12 -11.27 7.82 8.17
CA LEU A 12 -10.85 6.80 9.15
C LEU A 12 -10.86 5.40 8.55
N ARG A 13 -11.90 5.04 7.80
CA ARG A 13 -11.99 3.74 7.14
C ARG A 13 -10.89 3.57 6.11
N THR A 14 -10.64 4.58 5.29
CA THR A 14 -9.60 4.55 4.25
C THR A 14 -8.22 4.37 4.86
N VAL A 15 -7.90 5.15 5.90
CA VAL A 15 -6.61 5.08 6.59
C VAL A 15 -6.45 3.74 7.31
N ARG A 16 -7.50 3.25 7.96
CA ARG A 16 -7.49 1.93 8.59
C ARG A 16 -7.22 0.82 7.58
N ASP A 17 -7.99 0.79 6.50
CA ASP A 17 -7.96 -0.32 5.55
C ASP A 17 -6.67 -0.30 4.71
N ARG A 18 -6.12 0.89 4.39
CA ARG A 18 -4.96 1.03 3.49
C ARG A 18 -3.61 1.25 4.18
N ILE A 19 -3.56 1.90 5.34
CA ILE A 19 -2.30 2.26 6.01
C ILE A 19 -2.04 1.37 7.23
N SER A 20 -3.03 1.20 8.12
CA SER A 20 -2.80 0.54 9.41
C SER A 20 -3.20 -0.94 9.47
N SER A 21 -3.91 -1.46 8.48
CA SER A 21 -4.30 -2.88 8.40
C SER A 21 -3.12 -3.86 8.45
N ARG A 22 -1.94 -3.43 7.97
CA ARG A 22 -0.73 -4.28 7.92
C ARG A 22 0.23 -4.10 9.09
N ASN A 23 0.21 -2.95 9.75
CA ASN A 23 1.22 -2.55 10.74
C ASN A 23 0.66 -2.36 12.16
N GLN A 24 -0.64 -2.58 12.39
CA GLN A 24 -1.35 -2.36 13.67
C GLN A 24 -1.13 -0.96 14.27
N ASN A 25 -0.68 0.01 13.47
CA ASN A 25 -0.20 1.30 13.94
C ASN A 25 -1.37 2.29 14.05
N SER A 26 -1.71 2.69 15.29
CA SER A 26 -2.83 3.61 15.57
C SER A 26 -2.48 5.09 15.40
N ILE A 27 -1.20 5.46 15.20
CA ILE A 27 -0.75 6.86 15.18
C ILE A 27 -1.58 7.70 14.20
N TRP A 28 -1.82 7.19 13.00
CA TRP A 28 -2.61 7.90 11.99
C TRP A 28 -4.08 8.01 12.35
N HIS A 29 -4.65 6.99 12.97
CA HIS A 29 -6.02 7.02 13.45
C HIS A 29 -6.17 8.08 14.55
N ASP A 30 -5.28 8.06 15.54
CA ASP A 30 -5.33 8.93 16.70
C ASP A 30 -5.09 10.40 16.31
N TYR A 31 -4.16 10.64 15.37
CA TYR A 31 -3.94 11.96 14.78
C TYR A 31 -5.20 12.53 14.10
N ILE A 32 -5.90 11.72 13.30
CA ILE A 32 -7.14 12.15 12.62
C ILE A 32 -8.22 12.47 13.66
N VAL A 33 -8.37 11.61 14.67
CA VAL A 33 -9.33 11.83 15.75
C VAL A 33 -9.02 13.16 16.45
N GLU A 34 -7.77 13.39 16.85
CA GLU A 34 -7.34 14.64 17.49
C GLU A 34 -7.61 15.87 16.63
N GLU A 35 -7.27 15.85 15.33
CA GLU A 35 -7.48 16.99 14.43
C GLU A 35 -8.97 17.33 14.25
N PHE A 36 -9.84 16.32 14.17
CA PHE A 36 -11.29 16.55 14.14
C PHE A 36 -11.82 17.08 15.47
N HIS A 37 -11.28 16.62 16.60
CA HIS A 37 -11.65 17.13 17.92
C HIS A 37 -11.19 18.58 18.13
N ARG A 38 -9.96 18.94 17.74
CA ARG A 38 -9.44 20.32 17.84
C ARG A 38 -10.31 21.31 17.07
N ASN A 39 -10.79 20.90 15.90
CA ASN A 39 -11.59 21.75 15.03
C ASN A 39 -13.11 21.64 15.27
N ALA A 40 -13.56 20.83 16.23
CA ALA A 40 -14.99 20.61 16.51
C ALA A 40 -15.72 21.87 17.03
N THR A 41 -14.99 22.78 17.66
CA THR A 41 -15.53 24.02 18.25
C THR A 41 -15.50 25.20 17.27
N GLU A 42 -14.93 25.02 16.08
CA GLU A 42 -14.83 26.07 15.07
C GLU A 42 -16.23 26.44 14.53
N LYS A 43 -16.57 27.73 14.61
CA LYS A 43 -17.89 28.25 14.22
C LYS A 43 -17.87 28.96 12.87
N ASN A 44 -16.67 29.28 12.36
CA ASN A 44 -16.55 29.96 11.07
C ASN A 44 -16.89 28.98 9.92
N PRO A 45 -17.97 29.22 9.15
CA PRO A 45 -18.40 28.30 8.11
C PRO A 45 -17.39 28.16 6.97
N ALA A 46 -16.66 29.22 6.61
CA ALA A 46 -15.65 29.17 5.56
C ALA A 46 -14.49 28.24 5.94
N LYS A 47 -14.01 28.37 7.19
CA LYS A 47 -12.92 27.54 7.72
C LYS A 47 -13.32 26.07 7.88
N VAL A 48 -14.56 25.81 8.33
CA VAL A 48 -15.10 24.43 8.37
C VAL A 48 -15.15 23.81 6.98
N GLN A 49 -15.54 24.58 5.96
CA GLN A 49 -15.58 24.10 4.58
C GLN A 49 -14.19 23.83 4.01
N GLU A 50 -13.20 24.68 4.31
CA GLU A 50 -11.81 24.43 3.93
C GLU A 50 -11.24 23.17 4.59
N LEU A 51 -11.48 22.97 5.88
CA LEU A 51 -11.06 21.77 6.60
C LEU A 51 -11.73 20.50 6.05
N LEU A 52 -13.01 20.60 5.68
CA LEU A 52 -13.71 19.50 5.02
C LEU A 52 -13.13 19.18 3.65
N ARG A 53 -12.79 20.21 2.87
CA ARG A 53 -12.10 20.02 1.57
C ARG A 53 -10.77 19.33 1.79
N LEU A 54 -9.96 19.82 2.73
CA LEU A 54 -8.67 19.24 3.09
C LEU A 54 -8.79 17.75 3.45
N ALA A 55 -9.78 17.39 4.29
CA ALA A 55 -10.01 16.00 4.67
C ALA A 55 -10.41 15.11 3.47
N LYS A 56 -11.21 15.63 2.53
CA LYS A 56 -11.56 14.92 1.29
C LYS A 56 -10.34 14.72 0.39
N ASP A 57 -9.53 15.77 0.21
CA ASP A 57 -8.32 15.73 -0.60
C ASP A 57 -7.33 14.69 -0.07
N TYR A 58 -7.14 14.62 1.25
CA TYR A 58 -6.32 13.59 1.87
C TYR A 58 -6.89 12.18 1.68
N ALA A 59 -8.21 12.00 1.80
CA ALA A 59 -8.82 10.70 1.55
C ALA A 59 -8.57 10.23 0.11
N GLN A 60 -8.68 11.13 -0.87
CA GLN A 60 -8.38 10.84 -2.28
C GLN A 60 -6.90 10.53 -2.49
N LEU A 61 -5.99 11.28 -1.87
CA LEU A 61 -4.55 11.04 -1.96
C LEU A 61 -4.18 9.65 -1.46
N VAL A 62 -4.67 9.25 -0.27
CA VAL A 62 -4.39 7.93 0.31
C VAL A 62 -4.93 6.81 -0.58
N GLN A 63 -6.11 7.00 -1.17
CA GLN A 63 -6.68 6.03 -2.10
C GLN A 63 -5.86 5.92 -3.39
N GLY A 64 -5.43 7.05 -3.96
CA GLY A 64 -4.64 7.10 -5.18
C GLY A 64 -3.28 6.43 -5.03
N VAL A 65 -2.51 6.81 -3.99
CA VAL A 65 -1.19 6.21 -3.72
C VAL A 65 -1.31 4.70 -3.48
N ASN A 66 -2.34 4.26 -2.77
CA ASN A 66 -2.52 2.83 -2.53
C ASN A 66 -2.91 2.09 -3.83
N TYR A 67 -3.76 2.67 -4.67
CA TYR A 67 -4.10 2.10 -5.97
C TYR A 67 -2.87 1.96 -6.86
N GLU A 68 -2.03 3.00 -6.95
CA GLU A 68 -0.78 2.95 -7.69
C GLU A 68 0.16 1.88 -7.14
N LYS A 69 0.26 1.76 -5.81
CA LYS A 69 1.06 0.70 -5.17
C LYS A 69 0.55 -0.70 -5.51
N GLU A 70 -0.76 -0.94 -5.42
CA GLU A 70 -1.38 -2.21 -5.79
C GLU A 70 -1.15 -2.52 -7.29
N LEU A 71 -1.23 -1.51 -8.15
CA LEU A 71 -0.97 -1.63 -9.57
C LEU A 71 0.49 -2.02 -9.83
N LEU A 72 1.46 -1.33 -9.24
CA LEU A 72 2.89 -1.67 -9.37
C LEU A 72 3.20 -3.09 -8.89
N LEU A 73 2.55 -3.53 -7.80
CA LEU A 73 2.66 -4.90 -7.31
C LEU A 73 2.03 -5.91 -8.28
N SER A 74 0.91 -5.58 -8.92
CA SER A 74 0.25 -6.46 -9.91
C SER A 74 1.06 -6.66 -11.19
N TYR A 75 1.79 -5.63 -11.62
CA TYR A 75 2.76 -5.74 -12.73
C TYR A 75 4.04 -6.45 -12.29
N ASN A 76 4.15 -6.81 -11.02
CA ASN A 76 5.19 -7.66 -10.47
C ASN A 76 6.58 -7.05 -10.74
N ILE A 77 6.65 -5.70 -10.70
CA ILE A 77 7.78 -4.83 -11.08
C ILE A 77 8.96 -4.96 -10.07
N GLY A 78 8.77 -5.74 -9.00
CA GLY A 78 9.81 -6.08 -8.02
C GLY A 78 10.43 -7.48 -8.17
N ILE A 79 9.98 -8.30 -9.13
CA ILE A 79 10.59 -9.62 -9.41
C ILE A 79 11.36 -9.49 -10.72
N ASP A 80 12.66 -9.79 -10.66
CA ASP A 80 13.54 -9.87 -11.82
C ASP A 80 12.89 -10.75 -12.90
N PRO A 81 12.77 -10.27 -14.16
CA PRO A 81 12.28 -11.08 -15.27
C PRO A 81 12.93 -12.47 -15.35
N GLU A 82 14.22 -12.59 -15.03
CA GLU A 82 14.94 -13.86 -15.04
C GLU A 82 14.48 -14.81 -13.92
N GLU A 83 14.30 -14.29 -12.70
CA GLU A 83 13.81 -15.06 -11.56
C GLU A 83 12.37 -15.52 -11.78
N ARG A 84 11.53 -14.67 -12.42
CA ARG A 84 10.18 -15.05 -12.85
C ARG A 84 10.22 -16.20 -13.84
N GLN A 85 11.04 -16.11 -14.88
CA GLN A 85 11.16 -17.15 -15.89
C GLN A 85 11.68 -18.46 -15.28
N ARG A 86 12.68 -18.37 -14.39
CA ARG A 86 13.21 -19.52 -13.65
C ARG A 86 12.13 -20.21 -12.82
N SER A 87 11.36 -19.46 -12.02
CA SER A 87 10.29 -20.04 -11.18
C SER A 87 9.17 -20.70 -12.00
N MET A 88 8.85 -20.14 -13.18
CA MET A 88 7.90 -20.75 -14.11
C MET A 88 8.43 -22.06 -14.70
N ILE A 89 9.71 -22.09 -15.10
CA ILE A 89 10.34 -23.30 -15.63
C ILE A 89 10.45 -24.37 -14.54
N GLU A 90 10.81 -24.01 -13.31
CA GLU A 90 10.83 -24.94 -12.16
C GLU A 90 9.46 -25.59 -11.92
N ARG A 91 8.39 -24.79 -11.93
CA ARG A 91 7.03 -25.31 -11.79
C ARG A 91 6.66 -26.25 -12.93
N THR A 92 7.00 -25.88 -14.16
CA THR A 92 6.68 -26.69 -15.35
C THR A 92 7.47 -28.00 -15.35
N ALA A 93 8.75 -27.95 -14.98
CA ALA A 93 9.61 -29.11 -14.86
C ALA A 93 9.08 -30.09 -13.79
N ASN A 94 8.69 -29.59 -12.61
CA ASN A 94 8.14 -30.43 -11.54
C ASN A 94 6.84 -31.14 -11.95
N LEU A 95 6.00 -30.52 -12.78
CA LEU A 95 4.77 -31.15 -13.29
C LEU A 95 5.04 -32.35 -14.20
N VAL A 96 6.19 -32.36 -14.88
CA VAL A 96 6.62 -33.46 -15.75
C VAL A 96 7.66 -34.37 -15.09
N GLY A 97 7.89 -34.23 -13.78
CA GLY A 97 8.85 -35.03 -13.02
C GLY A 97 10.32 -34.70 -13.31
N LEU A 98 10.59 -33.54 -13.91
CA LEU A 98 11.94 -33.03 -14.19
C LEU A 98 12.36 -32.00 -13.13
N GLN A 99 13.67 -31.86 -12.93
CA GLN A 99 14.25 -30.85 -12.03
C GLN A 99 15.20 -29.96 -12.82
N LEU A 100 15.28 -28.68 -12.45
CA LEU A 100 16.24 -27.77 -13.05
C LEU A 100 17.67 -28.11 -12.60
N PRO A 101 18.67 -28.04 -13.50
CA PRO A 101 20.07 -28.20 -13.13
C PRO A 101 20.51 -27.06 -12.21
N ILE A 102 21.31 -27.40 -11.20
CA ILE A 102 21.97 -26.43 -10.34
C ILE A 102 23.04 -25.75 -11.21
N VAL A 103 22.76 -24.51 -11.64
CA VAL A 103 23.74 -23.72 -12.37
C VAL A 103 24.79 -23.24 -11.36
N PRO A 104 26.08 -23.60 -11.52
CA PRO A 104 27.14 -23.06 -10.70
C PRO A 104 27.13 -21.55 -10.85
N THR A 105 27.22 -20.81 -9.75
CA THR A 105 27.32 -19.35 -9.82
C THR A 105 28.65 -19.01 -10.52
N ASP A 106 28.74 -17.90 -11.27
CA ASP A 106 29.91 -17.55 -12.10
C ASP A 106 31.27 -17.52 -11.36
N ALA A 107 31.25 -17.55 -10.03
CA ALA A 107 32.43 -17.73 -9.19
C ALA A 107 33.03 -19.15 -9.26
N GLU A 108 32.18 -20.19 -9.35
CA GLU A 108 32.59 -21.60 -9.39
C GLU A 108 33.03 -22.03 -10.80
N SER A 109 32.44 -21.43 -11.85
CA SER A 109 32.84 -21.69 -13.25
C SER A 109 34.21 -21.08 -13.59
N ARG A 110 34.71 -20.13 -12.80
CA ARG A 110 36.04 -19.51 -12.94
C ARG A 110 37.16 -20.21 -12.17
N GLY A 111 36.88 -21.31 -11.47
CA GLY A 111 37.90 -22.11 -10.79
C GLY A 111 38.64 -21.38 -9.66
N LEU A 112 37.99 -20.43 -8.99
CA LEU A 112 38.54 -19.71 -7.84
C LEU A 112 38.04 -20.35 -6.53
N THR A 113 38.50 -21.56 -6.26
CA THR A 113 38.57 -22.17 -4.91
C THR A 113 39.79 -23.07 -4.84
#